data_AF-A0A0D6MJR0-F1
#
_entry.id   AF-A0A0D6MJR0-F1
#
_cell.length_a   1.000
_cell.length_b   1.000
_cell.length_c   1.000
_cell.angle_alpha   90.00
_cell.angle_beta   90.00
_cell.angle_gamma   90.00
#
_symmetry.space_group_name_H-M   'P 1'
#
loop_
_entity.id
_entity.type
_entity.pdbx_description
1 polymer ?
#
loop_
_entity_poly.entity_id
_entity_poly.type
_entity_poly.pdbx_seq_one_letter_code
_entity_poly.pdbx_strand_id
1 'polypeptide(L)'
;MMVRSLIFVSATSVVLLCAAAPDAEQLGWHPASDAVVVTTDSLAYCHTLERTIETRAPASFQNVRLLETQGARLCDSGHVRPGIDRLRRALQLLRHS
;
A
#
# COMPACT_ATOMS: atom_id res chain seq x y z
N MET A 1 36.96 6.22 -0.70
CA MET A 1 37.57 5.52 0.46
C MET A 1 37.02 6.20 1.72
N MET A 2 36.00 5.65 2.37
CA MET A 2 36.05 4.71 3.52
C MET A 2 36.50 5.35 4.85
N VAL A 3 35.54 5.52 5.79
CA VAL A 3 35.59 5.27 7.26
C VAL A 3 34.19 5.63 7.83
N ARG A 4 33.24 4.74 8.16
CA ARG A 4 33.12 3.81 9.31
C ARG A 4 33.58 4.40 10.64
N SER A 5 32.63 4.73 11.54
CA SER A 5 32.62 4.24 12.93
C SER A 5 31.53 4.86 13.80
N LEU A 6 30.64 3.99 14.28
CA LEU A 6 30.05 3.90 15.62
C LEU A 6 30.25 5.11 16.56
N ILE A 7 29.14 5.75 16.94
CA ILE A 7 29.06 6.50 18.20
C ILE A 7 28.03 5.80 19.09
N PHE A 8 28.55 4.87 19.88
CA PHE A 8 27.98 4.42 21.15
C PHE A 8 28.18 5.57 22.15
N VAL A 9 27.11 6.21 22.62
CA VAL A 9 27.09 7.09 23.80
C VAL A 9 25.70 6.89 24.44
N SER A 10 25.54 5.80 25.19
CA SER A 10 25.70 5.70 26.66
C SER A 10 24.52 6.27 27.44
N ALA A 11 23.88 5.36 28.18
CA ALA A 11 22.87 5.62 29.19
C ALA A 11 23.43 6.48 30.32
N THR A 12 22.90 7.69 30.50
CA THR A 12 22.89 8.42 31.78
C THR A 12 21.79 9.47 31.75
N SER A 13 20.97 9.43 32.80
CA SER A 13 19.88 10.33 33.17
C SER A 13 20.04 11.80 32.77
N VAL A 14 19.00 12.36 32.15
CA VAL A 14 18.59 13.75 32.40
C VAL A 14 17.09 13.72 32.66
N VAL A 15 16.72 13.49 33.91
CA VAL A 15 15.42 13.93 34.42
C VAL A 15 15.53 15.45 34.54
N LEU A 16 14.78 16.19 33.75
CA LEU A 16 14.52 17.60 34.01
C LEU A 16 13.03 17.89 33.80
N LEU A 17 12.28 17.84 34.91
CA LEU A 17 11.00 18.53 35.04
C LEU A 17 11.28 20.04 35.00
N CYS A 18 10.78 20.74 33.99
CA CYS A 18 10.52 22.18 34.06
C CYS A 18 9.15 22.49 33.46
N ALA A 19 8.41 23.33 34.18
CA ALA A 19 6.99 23.62 34.03
C ALA A 19 6.68 24.77 33.05
N ALA A 20 5.48 24.71 32.47
CA ALA A 20 4.58 25.79 32.00
C ALA A 20 5.10 26.90 31.06
N ALA A 21 4.50 27.01 29.86
CA ALA A 21 3.65 28.13 29.38
C ALA A 21 3.13 27.84 27.93
N PRO A 22 2.30 28.68 27.27
CA PRO A 22 0.91 28.40 26.93
C PRO A 22 0.62 28.33 25.42
N ASP A 23 -0.63 27.99 25.07
CA ASP A 23 -1.32 28.28 23.81
C ASP A 23 -0.64 27.93 22.47
N ALA A 24 -0.93 26.73 22.00
CA ALA A 24 -1.27 26.55 20.61
C ALA A 24 -2.47 25.61 20.55
N GLU A 25 -3.66 26.17 20.77
CA GLU A 25 -4.91 25.54 20.35
C GLU A 25 -4.84 25.44 18.82
N GLN A 26 -4.20 24.37 18.34
CA GLN A 26 -4.15 23.99 16.94
C GLN A 26 -5.54 23.47 16.56
N LEU A 27 -6.51 24.39 16.51
CA LEU A 27 -7.80 24.21 15.86
C LEU A 27 -7.58 24.20 14.36
N GLY A 28 -7.01 23.09 13.92
CA GLY A 28 -6.78 22.76 12.54
C GLY A 28 -6.92 21.27 12.28
N TRP A 29 -7.56 20.50 13.18
CA TRP A 29 -8.18 19.26 12.74
C TRP A 29 -9.45 19.64 11.96
N HIS A 30 -9.27 20.00 10.69
CA HIS A 30 -10.31 19.73 9.73
C HIS A 30 -10.39 18.20 9.71
N PRO A 31 -11.44 17.53 10.22
CA PRO A 31 -11.68 16.17 9.78
C PRO A 31 -11.72 16.31 8.27
N ALA A 32 -10.71 15.79 7.59
CA ALA A 32 -10.70 15.72 6.14
C ALA A 32 -12.02 15.03 5.83
N SER A 33 -13.02 15.82 5.41
CA SER A 33 -14.41 15.40 5.21
C SER A 33 -14.34 14.06 4.57
N ASP A 34 -14.73 13.01 5.33
CA ASP A 34 -14.60 11.59 5.01
C ASP A 34 -14.10 11.45 3.59
N ALA A 35 -12.77 11.50 3.42
CA ALA A 35 -12.19 11.18 2.14
C ALA A 35 -12.63 9.74 1.98
N VAL A 36 -13.74 9.54 1.27
CA VAL A 36 -14.36 8.24 1.08
C VAL A 36 -13.23 7.43 0.53
N VAL A 37 -12.64 6.63 1.41
CA VAL A 37 -11.74 5.58 0.99
C VAL A 37 -12.72 4.67 0.31
N VAL A 38 -12.91 4.90 -0.99
CA VAL A 38 -13.54 3.94 -1.87
C VAL A 38 -12.63 2.75 -1.71
N THR A 39 -12.98 1.88 -0.78
CA THR A 39 -12.35 0.59 -0.65
C THR A 39 -12.69 -0.03 -2.00
N THR A 40 -11.72 -0.01 -2.90
CA THR A 40 -11.86 -0.60 -4.24
C THR A 40 -12.15 -2.11 -4.17
N ASP A 41 -12.43 -2.64 -2.99
CA ASP A 41 -12.69 -4.01 -2.61
C ASP A 41 -14.10 -4.47 -3.01
N SER A 42 -14.53 -4.10 -4.22
CA SER A 42 -15.76 -4.62 -4.83
C SER A 42 -15.43 -5.69 -5.86
N LEU A 43 -16.32 -6.68 -6.00
CA LEU A 43 -16.19 -7.71 -7.03
C LEU A 43 -16.16 -7.10 -8.44
N ALA A 44 -16.96 -6.05 -8.67
CA ALA A 44 -16.98 -5.31 -9.91
C ALA A 44 -15.60 -4.70 -10.26
N TYR A 45 -14.91 -4.14 -9.26
CA TYR A 45 -13.56 -3.63 -9.47
C TYR A 45 -12.56 -4.74 -9.76
N CYS A 46 -12.68 -5.90 -9.10
CA CYS A 46 -11.84 -7.04 -9.40
C CYS A 46 -11.96 -7.49 -10.87
N HIS A 47 -13.17 -7.66 -11.39
CA HIS A 47 -13.38 -8.00 -12.80
C HIS A 47 -12.89 -6.91 -13.77
N THR A 48 -12.95 -5.65 -13.35
CA THR A 48 -12.38 -4.55 -14.14
C THR A 48 -10.87 -4.68 -14.26
N LEU A 49 -10.17 -5.03 -13.17
CA LEU A 49 -8.73 -5.28 -13.19
C LEU A 49 -8.36 -6.48 -14.06
N GLU A 50 -9.11 -7.59 -13.93
CA GLU A 50 -8.94 -8.80 -14.74
C GLU A 50 -9.01 -8.48 -16.24
N ARG A 51 -10.10 -7.85 -16.70
CA ARG A 51 -10.27 -7.43 -18.11
C ARG A 51 -9.17 -6.49 -18.59
N THR A 52 -8.68 -5.63 -17.71
CA THR A 52 -7.54 -4.74 -18.03
C THR A 52 -6.25 -5.53 -18.26
N ILE A 53 -6.03 -6.60 -17.50
CA ILE A 53 -4.86 -7.48 -17.67
C ILE A 53 -5.02 -8.31 -18.95
N GLU A 54 -6.19 -8.90 -19.20
CA GLU A 54 -6.48 -9.68 -20.40
C GLU A 54 -6.16 -8.90 -21.69
N THR A 55 -6.58 -7.64 -21.73
CA THR A 55 -6.40 -6.76 -22.89
C THR A 55 -4.96 -6.27 -23.08
N ARG A 56 -4.21 -6.08 -21.99
CA ARG A 56 -2.86 -5.47 -22.04
C ARG A 56 -1.73 -6.50 -22.02
N ALA A 57 -1.91 -7.64 -21.37
CA ALA A 57 -0.85 -8.61 -21.18
C ALA A 57 -0.64 -9.47 -22.45
N PRO A 58 0.58 -9.55 -23.00
CA PRO A 58 0.89 -10.55 -24.00
C PRO A 58 0.88 -11.97 -23.39
N ALA A 59 0.57 -12.99 -24.18
CA ALA A 59 0.58 -14.38 -23.71
C ALA A 59 1.95 -14.86 -23.19
N SER A 60 3.05 -14.22 -23.64
CA SER A 60 4.41 -14.52 -23.20
C SER A 60 4.71 -14.12 -21.75
N PHE A 61 3.88 -13.29 -21.12
CA PHE A 61 4.10 -12.80 -19.76
C PHE A 61 3.58 -13.78 -18.70
N GLN A 62 4.26 -14.93 -18.55
CA GLN A 62 3.82 -16.02 -17.66
C GLN A 62 3.61 -15.57 -16.21
N ASN A 63 4.47 -14.69 -15.68
CA ASN A 63 4.33 -14.17 -14.31
C ASN A 63 3.06 -13.32 -14.13
N VAL A 64 2.67 -12.57 -15.16
CA VAL A 64 1.43 -11.77 -15.17
C VAL A 64 0.22 -12.70 -15.23
N ARG A 65 0.26 -13.72 -16.09
CA ARG A 65 -0.81 -14.73 -16.23
C ARG A 65 -1.03 -15.54 -14.97
N LEU A 66 0.04 -15.88 -14.25
CA LEU A 66 -0.05 -16.55 -12.97
C LEU A 66 -0.77 -15.68 -11.92
N LEU A 67 -0.40 -14.40 -11.83
CA LEU A 67 -1.02 -13.46 -10.90
C LEU A 67 -2.48 -13.17 -11.25
N GLU A 68 -2.80 -13.05 -12.53
CA GLU A 68 -4.16 -12.92 -13.05
C GLU A 68 -5.02 -14.12 -12.63
N THR A 69 -4.58 -15.34 -12.94
CA THR A 69 -5.32 -16.57 -12.63
C THR A 69 -5.53 -16.73 -11.11
N GLN A 70 -4.50 -16.43 -10.30
CA GLN A 70 -4.62 -16.46 -8.85
C GLN A 70 -5.59 -15.40 -8.32
N GLY A 71 -5.51 -14.17 -8.86
CA GLY A 71 -6.37 -13.06 -8.49
C GLY A 71 -7.84 -13.32 -8.82
N ALA A 72 -8.13 -13.83 -10.01
CA ALA A 72 -9.48 -14.20 -10.47
C ALA A 72 -10.11 -15.24 -9.52
N ARG A 73 -9.39 -16.34 -9.24
CA ARG A 73 -9.87 -17.39 -8.31
C ARG A 73 -10.17 -16.85 -6.91
N LEU A 74 -9.37 -15.90 -6.42
CA LEU A 74 -9.62 -15.27 -5.12
C LEU A 74 -10.90 -14.44 -5.17
N CYS A 75 -11.12 -13.68 -6.23
CA CYS A 75 -12.35 -12.91 -6.39
C CYS A 75 -13.58 -13.80 -6.54
N ASP A 76 -13.51 -14.86 -7.34
CA ASP A 76 -14.60 -15.83 -7.52
C ASP A 76 -14.99 -16.54 -6.22
N SER A 77 -14.02 -16.74 -5.33
CA SER A 77 -14.25 -17.34 -4.01
C SER A 77 -14.66 -16.34 -2.93
N GLY A 78 -14.88 -15.07 -3.27
CA GLY A 78 -15.27 -14.01 -2.34
C GLY A 78 -14.11 -13.36 -1.58
N HIS A 79 -12.87 -13.77 -1.82
CA HIS A 79 -11.65 -13.16 -1.27
C HIS A 79 -11.23 -11.94 -2.11
N VAL A 80 -12.10 -10.93 -2.16
CA VAL A 80 -11.96 -9.78 -3.07
C VAL A 80 -10.69 -8.96 -2.80
N ARG A 81 -10.39 -8.62 -1.55
CA ARG A 81 -9.18 -7.88 -1.16
C ARG A 81 -7.87 -8.54 -1.64
N PRO A 82 -7.56 -9.79 -1.26
CA PRO A 82 -6.33 -10.43 -1.70
C PRO A 82 -6.34 -10.71 -3.21
N GLY A 83 -7.50 -10.89 -3.84
CA GLY A 83 -7.62 -10.98 -5.30
C GLY A 83 -7.18 -9.69 -6.00
N ILE A 84 -7.69 -8.54 -5.56
CA ILE A 84 -7.30 -7.22 -6.07
C ILE A 84 -5.81 -6.96 -5.89
N ASP A 85 -5.23 -7.31 -4.74
CA ASP A 85 -3.79 -7.13 -4.50
C ASP A 85 -2.93 -7.90 -5.51
N ARG A 86 -3.34 -9.13 -5.86
CA ARG A 86 -2.66 -9.95 -6.87
C ARG A 86 -2.78 -9.34 -8.27
N LEU A 87 -3.97 -8.89 -8.64
CA LEU A 87 -4.23 -8.26 -9.94
C LEU A 87 -3.50 -6.92 -10.07
N ARG A 88 -3.45 -6.11 -9.01
CA ARG A 88 -2.65 -4.87 -8.98
C ARG A 88 -1.17 -5.16 -9.19
N ARG A 89 -0.64 -6.23 -8.61
CA ARG A 89 0.74 -6.67 -8.85
C ARG A 89 0.96 -7.11 -10.29
N ALA A 90 0.01 -7.81 -10.90
CA ALA A 90 0.07 -8.18 -12.32
C ALA A 90 0.19 -6.93 -13.21
N LEU A 91 -0.65 -5.92 -12.96
CA LEU A 91 -0.59 -4.63 -13.67
C LEU A 91 0.71 -3.86 -13.40
N GLN A 92 1.30 -3.98 -12.20
CA GLN A 92 2.60 -3.39 -11.92
C GLN A 92 3.70 -4.02 -12.78
N LEU A 93 3.70 -5.34 -12.96
CA LEU A 93 4.68 -6.01 -13.82
C LEU A 93 4.56 -5.56 -15.28
N LEU A 94 3.34 -5.38 -15.79
CA LEU A 94 3.08 -4.87 -17.16
C LEU A 94 3.49 -3.42 -17.41
N ARG A 95 3.74 -2.63 -16.35
CA ARG A 95 4.23 -1.25 -16.50
C ARG A 95 5.75 -1.16 -16.57
N HIS A 96 6.45 -2.16 -16.05
CA HIS A 96 7.91 -2.18 -15.97
C HIS A 96 8.53 -3.20 -16.94
N SER A 97 7.74 -3.71 -17.87
CA SER A 97 8.11 -4.72 -18.87
C SER A 97 8.44 -4.14 -20.23
#